data_AF-A0A1I7F783-F1
#
_entry.id   AF-A0A1I7F783-F1
#
_cell.length_a   1.000
_cell.length_b   1.000
_cell.length_c   1.000
_cell.angle_alpha   90.00
_cell.angle_beta   90.00
_cell.angle_gamma   90.00
#
_symmetry.space_group_name_H-M   'P 1'
#
loop_
_entity.id
_entity.type
_entity.pdbx_description
1 polymer ?
#
loop_
_entity_poly.entity_id
_entity_poly.type
_entity_poly.pdbx_seq_one_letter_code
_entity_poly.pdbx_strand_id
1 'polypeptide(L)'
;METVDNRTFKQKVHDFTSKAKGKVDTCVYNIKRTVKDHPMETFTIACLAVPGVLRVVNSAIRAHSQNQETRYNECDIYDPRTGTHYYTKRPLSNTQKLNLENEYKAGRNKGEILRDMKML
;
A
#
# COMPACT_ATOMS: atom_id res chain seq x y z
N MET A 1 10.94 15.52 -28.00
CA MET A 1 10.08 15.68 -26.81
C MET A 1 8.77 15.00 -27.14
N GLU A 2 8.70 13.67 -26.96
CA GLU A 2 7.58 12.84 -27.42
C GLU A 2 6.42 12.92 -26.43
N THR A 3 5.36 13.63 -26.81
CA THR A 3 4.07 13.56 -26.12
C THR A 3 3.40 12.24 -26.49
N VAL A 4 3.77 11.16 -25.81
CA VAL A 4 3.06 9.87 -25.90
C VAL A 4 1.68 10.03 -25.28
N ASP A 5 0.75 10.46 -26.13
CA ASP A 5 -0.68 10.19 -26.18
C ASP A 5 -1.38 9.72 -24.89
N ASN A 6 -1.46 10.63 -23.93
CA ASN A 6 -2.08 10.43 -22.62
C ASN A 6 -3.59 10.10 -22.70
N ARG A 7 -4.25 10.38 -23.84
CA ARG A 7 -5.66 10.04 -24.11
C ARG A 7 -5.83 8.55 -24.43
N THR A 8 -4.90 7.97 -25.17
CA THR A 8 -4.92 6.59 -25.66
C THR A 8 -4.67 5.58 -24.54
N PHE A 9 -3.84 5.95 -23.56
CA PHE A 9 -3.64 5.15 -22.34
C PHE A 9 -4.90 5.11 -21.45
N LYS A 10 -5.57 6.25 -21.24
CA LYS A 10 -6.81 6.33 -20.45
C LYS A 10 -7.93 5.48 -21.05
N GLN A 11 -8.08 5.47 -22.38
CA GLN A 11 -9.04 4.60 -23.07
C GLN A 11 -8.72 3.12 -22.89
N LYS A 12 -7.45 2.71 -23.03
CA LYS A 12 -7.05 1.31 -22.79
C LYS A 12 -7.31 0.86 -21.35
N VAL A 13 -7.08 1.73 -20.36
CA VAL A 13 -7.36 1.45 -18.95
C VAL A 13 -8.87 1.33 -18.71
N HIS A 14 -9.66 2.20 -19.32
CA HIS A 14 -11.13 2.16 -19.26
C HIS A 14 -11.70 0.87 -19.91
N ASP A 15 -11.15 0.45 -21.05
CA ASP A 15 -11.58 -0.76 -21.74
C ASP A 15 -11.15 -2.04 -21.01
N PHE A 16 -10.01 -2.02 -20.35
CA PHE A 16 -9.58 -3.13 -19.51
C PHE A 16 -10.45 -3.25 -18.25
N THR A 17 -10.76 -2.13 -17.60
CA THR A 17 -11.61 -2.11 -16.40
C THR A 17 -13.05 -2.51 -16.72
N SER A 18 -13.61 -2.07 -17.85
CA SER A 18 -14.95 -2.49 -18.28
C SER A 18 -15.02 -3.98 -18.63
N LYS A 19 -14.00 -4.53 -19.32
CA LYS A 19 -13.90 -5.97 -19.60
C LYS A 19 -13.74 -6.80 -18.32
N ALA A 20 -12.93 -6.33 -17.38
CA ALA A 20 -12.77 -6.98 -16.09
C ALA A 20 -14.10 -7.01 -15.32
N LYS A 21 -14.81 -5.87 -15.29
CA LYS A 21 -16.12 -5.75 -14.65
C LYS A 21 -17.15 -6.70 -15.27
N GLY A 22 -17.23 -6.77 -16.60
CA GLY A 22 -18.15 -7.71 -17.29
C GLY A 22 -17.88 -9.19 -16.97
N LYS A 23 -16.61 -9.59 -16.83
CA LYS A 23 -16.24 -10.95 -16.40
C LYS A 23 -16.63 -11.22 -14.94
N VAL A 24 -16.44 -10.24 -14.05
CA VAL A 24 -16.85 -10.35 -12.64
C VAL A 24 -18.37 -10.47 -12.54
N ASP A 25 -19.12 -9.63 -13.24
CA ASP A 25 -20.58 -9.65 -13.23
C ASP A 25 -21.13 -10.99 -13.76
N THR A 26 -20.50 -11.55 -14.80
CA THR A 26 -20.85 -12.88 -15.34
C THR A 26 -20.54 -13.99 -14.34
N CYS A 27 -19.40 -13.91 -13.64
CA CYS A 27 -19.02 -14.86 -12.60
C CYS A 27 -20.02 -14.81 -11.42
N VAL A 28 -20.36 -13.61 -10.95
CA VAL A 28 -21.34 -13.39 -9.87
C VAL A 28 -22.72 -13.90 -10.26
N TYR A 29 -23.15 -13.66 -11.51
CA TYR A 29 -24.40 -14.20 -12.03
C TYR A 29 -24.43 -15.74 -12.01
N ASN A 30 -23.36 -16.38 -12.49
CA ASN A 30 -23.26 -17.84 -12.50
C ASN A 30 -23.24 -18.41 -11.07
N ILE A 31 -22.50 -17.79 -10.15
CA ILE A 31 -22.48 -18.20 -8.74
C ILE A 31 -23.89 -18.10 -8.13
N LYS A 32 -24.62 -16.99 -8.36
CA LYS A 32 -25.99 -16.84 -7.86
C LYS A 32 -26.93 -17.92 -8.41
N ARG A 33 -26.76 -18.29 -9.67
CA ARG A 33 -27.53 -19.36 -10.30
C ARG A 33 -27.21 -20.72 -9.67
N THR A 34 -25.92 -21.06 -9.50
CA THR A 34 -25.50 -22.31 -8.85
C THR A 34 -25.95 -22.40 -7.39
N VAL A 35 -25.92 -21.29 -6.64
CA VAL A 35 -26.44 -21.22 -5.26
C VAL A 35 -27.94 -21.53 -5.22
N LYS A 36 -28.71 -21.05 -6.22
CA LYS A 36 -30.16 -21.25 -6.31
C LYS A 36 -30.51 -22.68 -6.71
N ASP A 37 -29.77 -23.25 -7.67
CA ASP A 37 -30.03 -24.57 -8.22
C ASP A 37 -29.51 -25.69 -7.28
N HIS A 38 -28.41 -25.44 -6.54
CA HIS A 38 -27.76 -26.41 -5.64
C HIS A 38 -27.37 -25.76 -4.29
N PRO A 39 -28.34 -25.43 -3.43
CA PRO A 39 -28.08 -24.68 -2.20
C PRO A 39 -27.24 -25.46 -1.18
N MET A 40 -27.48 -26.77 -1.02
CA MET A 40 -26.76 -27.60 -0.04
C MET A 40 -25.31 -27.88 -0.42
N GLU A 41 -25.03 -28.14 -1.70
CA GLU A 41 -23.67 -28.35 -2.20
C GLU A 41 -22.87 -27.04 -2.12
N THR A 42 -23.49 -25.91 -2.49
CA THR A 42 -22.86 -24.60 -2.41
C THR A 42 -22.58 -24.19 -0.96
N PHE A 43 -23.50 -24.47 -0.04
CA PHE A 43 -23.30 -24.24 1.40
C PHE A 43 -22.13 -25.09 1.94
N THR A 44 -22.05 -26.36 1.55
CA THR A 44 -20.96 -27.26 1.96
C THR A 44 -19.60 -26.78 1.46
N ILE A 45 -19.51 -26.40 0.18
CA ILE A 45 -18.28 -25.84 -0.40
C ILE A 45 -17.92 -24.50 0.27
N ALA A 46 -18.91 -23.65 0.55
CA ALA A 46 -18.70 -22.39 1.26
C ALA A 46 -18.17 -22.62 2.68
N CYS A 47 -18.73 -23.56 3.45
CA CYS A 47 -18.24 -23.90 4.78
C CYS A 47 -16.78 -24.40 4.78
N LEU A 48 -16.36 -25.10 3.72
CA LEU A 48 -14.97 -25.55 3.55
C LEU A 48 -14.03 -24.43 3.08
N ALA A 49 -14.50 -23.56 2.18
CA ALA A 49 -13.68 -22.52 1.56
C ALA A 49 -13.54 -21.26 2.41
N VAL A 50 -14.60 -20.85 3.13
CA VAL A 50 -14.65 -19.61 3.94
C VAL A 50 -13.52 -19.55 4.98
N PRO A 51 -13.22 -20.62 5.76
CA PRO A 51 -12.10 -20.61 6.70
C PRO A 51 -10.74 -20.38 6.02
N GLY A 52 -10.53 -20.97 4.84
CA GLY A 52 -9.30 -20.80 4.06
C GLY A 52 -9.13 -19.35 3.60
N VAL A 53 -10.20 -18.78 3.02
CA VAL A 53 -10.22 -17.38 2.58
C VAL A 53 -10.01 -16.43 3.76
N LEU A 54 -10.68 -16.66 4.89
CA LEU A 54 -10.52 -15.84 6.10
C LEU A 54 -9.09 -15.86 6.63
N ARG A 55 -8.41 -17.01 6.61
CA ARG A 55 -6.99 -17.10 7.03
C ARG A 55 -6.07 -16.32 6.12
N VAL A 56 -6.27 -16.41 4.80
CA VAL A 56 -5.47 -15.65 3.82
C VAL A 56 -5.69 -14.14 3.98
N VAL A 57 -6.95 -13.71 4.11
CA VAL A 57 -7.31 -12.31 4.34
C VAL A 57 -6.72 -11.80 5.65
N ASN A 58 -6.85 -12.54 6.76
CA ASN A 58 -6.26 -12.15 8.04
C ASN A 58 -4.74 -12.08 7.99
N SER A 59 -4.08 -13.00 7.27
CA SER A 59 -2.63 -12.96 7.06
C SER A 59 -2.22 -11.72 6.27
N ALA A 60 -2.94 -11.39 5.20
CA ALA A 60 -2.69 -10.19 4.40
C ALA A 60 -2.91 -8.91 5.21
N ILE A 61 -3.96 -8.84 6.02
CA ILE A 61 -4.23 -7.70 6.92
C ILE A 61 -3.10 -7.54 7.94
N ARG A 62 -2.66 -8.63 8.57
CA ARG A 62 -1.54 -8.60 9.53
C ARG A 62 -0.25 -8.15 8.87
N ALA A 63 0.09 -8.70 7.70
CA ALA A 63 1.27 -8.30 6.95
C ALA A 63 1.20 -6.81 6.55
N HIS A 64 0.01 -6.32 6.17
CA HIS A 64 -0.18 -4.91 5.86
C HIS A 64 0.03 -4.00 7.09
N SER A 65 -0.53 -4.39 8.24
CA SER A 65 -0.34 -3.67 9.51
C SER A 65 1.14 -3.63 9.91
N GLN A 66 1.84 -4.76 9.86
CA GLN A 66 3.27 -4.85 10.17
C GLN A 66 4.09 -3.98 9.21
N ASN A 67 3.79 -4.01 7.92
CA ASN A 67 4.48 -3.17 6.94
C ASN A 67 4.22 -1.68 7.17
N GLN A 68 3.03 -1.28 7.61
CA GLN A 68 2.76 0.10 7.99
C GLN A 68 3.59 0.50 9.20
N GLU A 69 3.58 -0.30 10.26
CA GLU A 69 4.34 -0.03 11.50
C GLU A 69 5.84 0.09 11.22
N THR A 70 6.42 -0.85 10.45
CA THR A 70 7.81 -0.78 10.02
C THR A 70 8.10 0.50 9.24
N ARG A 71 7.22 0.88 8.31
CA ARG A 71 7.41 2.13 7.53
C ARG A 71 7.32 3.38 8.41
N TYR A 72 6.42 3.41 9.39
CA TYR A 72 6.33 4.51 10.34
C TYR A 72 7.62 4.63 11.16
N ASN A 73 8.13 3.51 11.69
CA ASN A 73 9.37 3.49 12.47
C ASN A 73 10.60 3.87 11.63
N GLU A 74 10.65 3.45 10.36
CA GLU A 74 11.75 3.82 9.44
C GLU A 74 11.74 5.30 9.03
N CYS A 75 10.59 5.97 9.13
CA CYS A 75 10.43 7.38 8.78
C CYS A 75 10.45 8.30 10.00
N ASP A 76 10.44 7.77 11.22
CA ASP A 76 10.53 8.57 12.44
C ASP A 76 11.98 8.93 12.74
N ILE A 77 12.22 10.23 12.92
CA ILE A 77 13.52 10.79 13.27
C ILE A 77 13.35 11.63 14.51
N TYR A 78 13.84 11.09 15.62
CA TYR A 78 13.90 11.81 16.87
C TYR A 78 15.08 12.77 16.94
N ASP A 79 14.81 14.02 17.32
CA ASP A 79 15.83 15.01 17.67
C ASP A 79 15.90 15.24 19.19
N PRO A 80 16.95 14.74 19.88
CA PRO A 80 17.06 14.88 21.32
C PRO A 80 17.35 16.30 21.78
N ARG A 81 17.88 17.20 20.92
CA ARG A 81 18.14 18.60 21.31
C ARG A 81 16.84 19.40 21.45
N THR A 82 15.84 19.06 20.64
CA THR A 82 14.57 19.79 20.58
C THR A 82 13.40 18.97 21.16
N GLY A 83 13.62 17.70 21.51
CA GLY A 83 12.57 16.78 21.96
C GLY A 83 11.51 16.52 20.89
N THR A 84 11.81 16.79 19.62
CA THR A 84 10.83 16.77 18.52
C THR A 84 11.02 15.53 17.65
N HIS A 85 9.89 14.89 17.31
CA HIS A 85 9.83 13.84 16.31
C HIS A 85 9.53 14.42 14.93
N TYR A 86 10.33 14.03 13.95
CA TYR A 86 10.17 14.40 12.56
C TYR A 86 9.83 13.15 11.74
N TYR A 87 8.64 13.16 11.13
CA TYR A 87 8.21 12.06 10.25
C TYR A 87 8.51 12.39 8.79
N THR A 88 9.36 11.60 8.15
CA THR A 88 9.72 11.79 6.75
C THR A 88 8.71 11.15 5.80
N LYS A 89 8.60 11.68 4.58
CA LYS A 89 7.72 11.14 3.52
C LYS A 89 8.10 9.72 3.07
N ARG A 90 9.36 9.35 3.26
CA ARG A 90 9.95 8.05 2.92
C ARG A 90 11.15 7.77 3.82
N PRO A 91 11.60 6.51 3.94
CA PRO A 91 12.84 6.19 4.63
C PRO A 91 14.01 6.93 3.99
N LEU A 92 14.91 7.45 4.84
CA LEU A 92 16.15 8.07 4.39
C LEU A 92 17.07 7.00 3.77
N SER A 93 17.70 7.32 2.63
CA SER A 93 18.79 6.49 2.11
C SER A 93 20.02 6.59 3.02
N ASN A 94 20.93 5.63 2.92
CA ASN A 94 22.17 5.63 3.73
C ASN A 94 22.98 6.92 3.55
N THR A 95 23.05 7.45 2.32
CA THR A 95 23.71 8.73 2.03
C THR A 95 23.03 9.92 2.71
N GLN A 96 21.69 9.93 2.73
CA GLN A 96 20.93 10.99 3.40
C GLN A 96 21.06 10.91 4.92
N LYS A 97 21.06 9.70 5.50
CA LYS A 97 21.31 9.50 6.94
C LYS A 97 22.69 10.04 7.33
N LEU A 98 23.70 9.71 6.55
CA LEU A 98 25.07 10.14 6.81
C LEU A 98 25.22 11.67 6.70
N ASN A 99 24.58 12.29 5.71
CA ASN A 99 24.59 13.75 5.63
C ASN A 99 23.85 14.40 6.81
N LEU A 100 22.70 13.85 7.20
CA LEU A 100 21.95 14.33 8.36
C LEU A 100 22.77 14.26 9.64
N GLU A 101 23.49 13.17 9.88
CA GLU A 101 24.39 13.05 11.04
C GLU A 101 25.57 14.02 10.98
N ASN A 102 26.18 14.21 9.81
CA ASN A 102 27.31 15.13 9.64
C ASN A 102 26.89 16.59 9.90
N GLU A 103 25.77 17.04 9.32
CA GLU A 103 25.27 18.39 9.52
C GLU A 103 24.75 18.61 10.94
N TYR A 104 24.15 17.59 11.55
CA TYR A 104 23.73 17.65 12.96
C TYR A 104 24.92 17.77 13.92
N LYS A 105 26.02 17.05 13.64
CA LYS A 105 27.30 17.21 14.35
C LYS A 105 27.93 18.58 14.14
N ALA A 106 27.76 19.18 12.95
CA ALA A 106 28.15 20.55 12.67
C ALA A 106 27.28 21.61 13.39
N GLY A 107 26.23 21.19 14.11
CA GLY A 107 25.41 22.06 14.95
C GLY A 107 24.06 22.45 14.36
N ARG A 108 23.74 22.03 13.13
CA ARG A 108 22.43 22.29 12.53
C ARG A 108 21.33 21.46 13.19
N ASN A 109 20.09 21.96 13.14
CA ASN A 109 18.92 21.25 13.63
C ASN A 109 18.47 20.18 12.62
N LYS A 110 18.09 18.99 13.10
CA LYS A 110 17.58 17.91 12.23
C LYS A 110 16.39 18.35 11.39
N GLY A 111 15.49 19.16 11.95
CA GLY A 111 14.32 19.66 11.24
C GLY A 111 14.67 20.52 10.02
N GLU A 112 15.68 21.40 10.15
CA GLU A 112 16.15 22.23 9.03
C GLU A 112 16.81 21.38 7.94
N ILE A 113 17.69 20.46 8.34
CA ILE A 113 18.37 19.56 7.40
C ILE A 113 17.34 18.72 6.62
N LEU A 114 16.33 18.19 7.31
CA LEU A 114 15.28 17.39 6.67
C LEU A 114 14.38 18.23 5.74
N ARG A 115 14.14 19.52 6.06
CA ARG A 115 13.44 20.45 5.15
C ARG A 115 14.27 20.74 3.91
N ASP A 116 15.58 21.00 4.06
CA ASP A 116 16.49 21.25 2.93
C ASP A 116 16.57 20.03 2.00
N MET A 117 16.57 18.83 2.58
CA MET A 117 16.50 17.57 1.84
C MET A 117 15.13 17.28 1.20
N LYS A 118 14.11 18.11 1.46
CA LYS A 118 12.71 17.91 1.03
C LYS A 118 12.12 16.57 1.51
N MET A 119 12.54 16.13 2.71
CA MET A 119 12.11 14.86 3.31
C MET A 119 10.92 15.03 4.25
N LEU A 120 10.67 16.25 4.74
CA LEU A 120 9.46 16.66 5.44
C LEU A 120 8.40 17.16 4.46
#